data_AF-A0A8B6EJW8-F1
#
_entry.id   AF-A0A8B6EJW8-F1
#
_cell.length_a   1.000
_cell.length_b   1.000
_cell.length_c   1.000
_cell.angle_alpha   90.00
_cell.angle_beta   90.00
_cell.angle_gamma   90.00
#
_symmetry.space_group_name_H-M   'P 1'
#
loop_
_entity.id
_entity.type
_entity.pdbx_description
1 polymer ?
#
loop_
_entity_poly.entity_id
_entity_poly.type
_entity_poly.pdbx_seq_one_letter_code
_entity_poly.pdbx_strand_id
1 'polypeptide(L)'
;MAGRTRLHSDVVFGDTTQDDDISFRNPKKRILFDEENTNTPVEISEHMKCYLRIRPFSEEEVDSKEDQKCLTIEDENTVATHAPKESHTFKNCTHGLGKTTHKFKFSRIFDSVTTQKDFFNETMLGLVKDFIDGQNCLVFTYGVTSSGKTYTIQGKPKDAGILPRALDVLFNSINGKQWPNNNLKPKMFMDVTRLSAEQAAQEVKIKERTLKMVTFDEPDVMSLLGDDASDLSIINNTTTCSESSNASYGPAGRVSKDSLDEVFSDLENRVREEAAVNVEDQGLMKFSVWVSFAEIYNEQIFDLLEPIPKKKTTRRPVLRLSDDRNGSPYIRGLKEIHVTSADEAYNLLTVGQKNLRTAVTKLNHQSSR
;
A
#
# COMPACT_ATOMS: atom_id res chain seq x y z
N MET A 1 9.42 -17.13 47.36
CA MET A 1 10.35 -17.87 46.47
C MET A 1 9.50 -18.43 45.34
N ALA A 2 9.62 -18.09 44.07
CA ALA A 2 10.79 -17.72 43.28
C ALA A 2 10.49 -16.52 42.35
N GLY A 3 11.53 -15.72 42.08
CA GLY A 3 11.45 -14.51 41.28
C GLY A 3 11.33 -14.77 39.78
N ARG A 4 10.64 -13.86 39.08
CA ARG A 4 10.70 -13.74 37.63
C ARG A 4 11.66 -12.62 37.27
N THR A 5 12.83 -13.02 36.80
CA THR A 5 13.87 -12.18 36.21
C THR A 5 13.30 -11.51 34.96
N ARG A 6 13.27 -10.18 34.93
CA ARG A 6 13.15 -9.39 33.70
C ARG A 6 14.45 -9.54 32.93
N LEU A 7 14.41 -10.16 31.76
CA LEU A 7 15.51 -10.05 30.79
C LEU A 7 15.22 -8.83 29.91
N HIS A 8 15.84 -7.70 30.26
CA HIS A 8 16.18 -6.69 29.27
C HIS A 8 17.25 -7.30 28.38
N SER A 9 16.93 -7.55 27.11
CA SER A 9 17.94 -7.81 26.09
C SER A 9 18.14 -6.52 25.30
N ASP A 10 18.97 -5.63 25.84
CA ASP A 10 19.61 -4.59 25.05
C ASP A 10 20.57 -5.31 24.09
N VAL A 11 20.28 -5.25 22.79
CA VAL A 11 21.16 -5.79 21.77
C VAL A 11 22.29 -4.78 21.57
N VAL A 12 23.38 -4.95 22.34
CA VAL A 12 24.63 -4.23 22.13
C VAL A 12 25.37 -4.90 20.99
N PHE A 13 25.42 -4.26 19.82
CA PHE A 13 26.33 -4.66 18.75
C PHE A 13 27.72 -4.10 19.05
N GLY A 14 28.64 -4.96 19.43
CA GLY A 14 30.05 -4.63 19.46
C GLY A 14 30.64 -4.74 18.05
N ASP A 15 31.01 -3.62 17.45
CA ASP A 15 32.35 -3.46 16.89
C ASP A 15 32.73 -1.98 16.79
N THR A 16 34.01 -1.73 17.01
CA THR A 16 34.60 -0.46 17.44
C THR A 16 34.76 0.53 16.28
N THR A 17 33.88 1.54 16.20
CA THR A 17 34.19 2.87 15.62
C THR A 17 33.33 3.90 16.34
N GLN A 18 33.88 5.09 16.62
CA GLN A 18 33.15 6.23 17.20
C GLN A 18 31.99 6.64 16.28
N ASP A 19 30.84 6.01 16.46
CA ASP A 19 29.57 6.38 15.85
C ASP A 19 28.57 6.41 16.99
N ASP A 20 27.81 7.50 17.10
CA ASP A 20 26.81 7.77 18.14
C ASP A 20 26.02 6.51 18.53
N ASP A 21 25.78 6.29 19.83
CA ASP A 21 24.95 5.20 20.36
C ASP A 21 23.52 5.27 19.76
N ILE A 22 23.31 4.66 18.59
CA ILE A 22 22.01 4.56 17.95
C ILE A 22 21.21 3.47 18.66
N SER A 23 20.34 3.86 19.59
CA SER A 23 19.38 2.94 20.21
C SER A 23 18.15 2.77 19.32
N PHE A 24 17.79 1.53 18.98
CA PHE A 24 16.53 1.22 18.33
C PHE A 24 15.42 1.11 19.39
N ARG A 25 14.37 1.93 19.27
CA ARG A 25 13.19 1.76 20.12
C ARG A 25 12.44 0.52 19.66
N ASN A 26 12.12 -0.37 20.59
CA ASN A 26 11.18 -1.43 20.30
C ASN A 26 9.82 -0.79 19.93
N PRO A 27 9.18 -1.27 18.86
CA PRO A 27 7.86 -0.79 18.46
C PRO A 27 6.90 -1.00 19.63
N LYS A 28 6.01 -0.02 19.85
CA LYS A 28 4.98 -0.13 20.89
C LYS A 28 4.00 -1.21 20.43
N LYS A 29 4.21 -2.46 20.87
CA LYS A 29 3.21 -3.51 20.76
C LYS A 29 2.05 -3.11 21.67
N ARG A 30 1.02 -2.47 21.11
CA ARG A 30 -0.33 -2.64 21.64
C ARG A 30 -0.85 -3.94 21.05
N ILE A 31 -0.84 -4.99 21.85
CA ILE A 31 -1.54 -6.22 21.53
C ILE A 31 -3.04 -5.90 21.60
N LEU A 32 -3.87 -6.56 20.78
CA LEU A 32 -5.35 -6.49 20.83
C LEU A 32 -5.96 -6.66 22.24
N PHE A 33 -5.16 -7.11 23.22
CA PHE A 33 -5.55 -7.42 24.60
C PHE A 33 -4.75 -6.65 25.65
N ASP A 34 -3.99 -5.61 25.29
CA ASP A 34 -3.32 -4.79 26.31
C ASP A 34 -4.34 -3.85 26.98
N GLU A 35 -5.01 -4.38 28.02
CA GLU A 35 -5.71 -3.56 29.00
C GLU A 35 -4.67 -2.76 29.79
N GLU A 36 -4.53 -1.47 29.46
CA GLU A 36 -3.77 -0.55 30.28
C GLU A 36 -4.46 -0.37 31.63
N ASN A 37 -3.83 -0.92 32.68
CA ASN A 37 -4.15 -0.66 34.07
C ASN A 37 -3.85 0.81 34.39
N THR A 38 -4.77 1.71 34.04
CA THR A 38 -4.77 3.12 34.43
C THR A 38 -6.17 3.53 34.87
N ASN A 39 -6.28 4.13 36.06
CA ASN A 39 -7.52 4.63 36.67
C ASN A 39 -8.07 5.89 35.97
N THR A 40 -8.18 5.85 34.65
CA THR A 40 -8.91 6.81 33.83
C THR A 40 -10.14 6.12 33.25
N PRO A 41 -11.29 6.80 33.07
CA PRO A 41 -12.44 6.19 32.45
C PRO A 41 -12.01 5.69 31.07
N VAL A 42 -11.98 4.37 30.90
CA VAL A 42 -11.62 3.74 29.64
C VAL A 42 -12.73 4.10 28.67
N GLU A 43 -12.49 5.10 27.82
CA GLU A 43 -13.21 5.18 26.55
C GLU A 43 -13.04 3.82 25.90
N ILE A 44 -14.16 3.14 25.65
CA ILE A 44 -14.19 1.84 25.00
C ILE A 44 -13.62 2.07 23.59
N SER A 45 -12.30 1.96 23.46
CA SER A 45 -11.60 2.10 22.21
C SER A 45 -12.00 0.93 21.34
N GLU A 46 -12.83 1.16 20.34
CA GLU A 46 -13.19 0.14 19.36
C GLU A 46 -11.93 -0.55 18.82
N HIS A 47 -11.84 -1.88 18.96
CA HIS A 47 -10.66 -2.65 18.56
C HIS A 47 -10.39 -2.59 17.04
N MET A 48 -11.42 -2.36 16.24
CA MET A 48 -11.31 -2.14 14.80
C MET A 48 -12.34 -1.08 14.39
N LYS A 49 -11.86 0.07 13.90
CA LYS A 49 -12.74 1.11 13.37
C LYS A 49 -13.24 0.70 11.99
N CYS A 50 -14.56 0.66 11.82
CA CYS A 50 -15.23 0.30 10.57
C CYS A 50 -16.01 1.50 10.04
N TYR A 51 -15.52 2.09 8.95
CA TYR A 51 -16.15 3.25 8.31
C TYR A 51 -16.95 2.82 7.07
N LEU A 52 -18.14 3.39 6.91
CA LEU A 52 -18.91 3.26 5.67
C LEU A 52 -18.75 4.53 4.86
N ARG A 53 -18.36 4.42 3.58
CA ARG A 53 -18.33 5.53 2.65
C ARG A 53 -19.24 5.26 1.46
N ILE A 54 -20.19 6.16 1.22
CA ILE A 54 -21.17 6.07 0.14
C ILE A 54 -20.70 6.97 -0.99
N ARG A 55 -20.52 6.41 -2.19
CA ARG A 55 -20.17 7.21 -3.37
C ARG A 55 -21.39 7.96 -3.91
N PRO A 56 -21.20 9.10 -4.59
CA PRO A 56 -22.26 9.67 -5.43
C PRO A 56 -22.61 8.73 -6.59
N PHE A 57 -23.84 8.88 -7.10
CA PHE A 57 -24.24 8.30 -8.38
C PHE A 57 -23.40 8.88 -9.52
N SER A 58 -23.12 8.09 -10.55
CA SER A 58 -22.51 8.59 -11.79
C SER A 58 -23.54 9.39 -12.59
N GLU A 59 -23.06 10.18 -13.56
CA GLU A 59 -23.94 10.93 -14.46
C GLU A 59 -24.90 9.99 -15.20
N GLU A 60 -24.43 8.83 -15.65
CA GLU A 60 -25.28 7.85 -16.35
C GLU A 60 -26.36 7.25 -15.45
N GLU A 61 -26.06 7.01 -14.17
CA GLU A 61 -27.01 6.46 -13.19
C GLU A 61 -28.08 7.50 -12.82
N VAL A 62 -27.70 8.78 -12.75
CA VAL A 62 -28.64 9.89 -12.53
C VAL A 62 -29.57 10.05 -13.73
N ASP A 63 -29.03 10.05 -14.95
CA ASP A 63 -29.81 10.15 -16.19
C ASP A 63 -30.77 8.97 -16.36
N SER A 64 -30.33 7.77 -15.95
CA SER A 64 -31.13 6.54 -15.96
C SER A 64 -32.12 6.45 -14.79
N LYS A 65 -32.12 7.44 -13.87
CA LYS A 65 -32.99 7.51 -12.68
C LYS A 65 -32.91 6.25 -11.82
N GLU A 66 -31.70 5.76 -11.60
CA GLU A 66 -31.44 4.52 -10.86
C GLU A 66 -31.57 4.66 -9.33
N ASP A 67 -31.77 5.87 -8.81
CA ASP A 67 -31.97 6.08 -7.37
C ASP A 67 -33.32 5.50 -6.90
N GLN A 68 -33.24 4.30 -6.34
CA GLN A 68 -34.37 3.61 -5.72
C GLN A 68 -34.44 3.83 -4.19
N LYS A 69 -33.64 4.74 -3.63
CA LYS A 69 -33.53 4.99 -2.17
C LYS A 69 -33.21 3.74 -1.38
N CYS A 70 -32.29 2.93 -1.89
CA CYS A 70 -31.86 1.69 -1.27
C CYS A 70 -31.05 1.91 0.02
N LEU A 71 -30.56 3.12 0.27
CA LEU A 71 -29.78 3.51 1.43
C LEU A 71 -30.35 4.80 2.02
N THR A 72 -30.60 4.80 3.33
CA THR A 72 -31.03 5.97 4.09
C THR A 72 -30.12 6.11 5.31
N ILE A 73 -29.40 7.22 5.42
CA ILE A 73 -28.60 7.53 6.61
C ILE A 73 -29.57 8.00 7.70
N GLU A 74 -29.58 7.33 8.85
CA GLU A 74 -30.43 7.70 9.99
C GLU A 74 -29.69 8.66 10.93
N ASP A 75 -28.40 8.41 11.15
CA ASP A 75 -27.49 9.24 11.93
C ASP A 75 -26.03 9.01 11.48
N GLU A 76 -25.05 9.64 12.14
CA GLU A 76 -23.62 9.57 11.80
C GLU A 76 -23.01 8.16 11.87
N ASN A 77 -23.69 7.21 12.52
CA ASN A 77 -23.22 5.86 12.77
C ASN A 77 -24.16 4.78 12.22
N THR A 78 -25.41 5.11 11.86
CA THR A 78 -26.45 4.16 11.50
C THR A 78 -26.99 4.41 10.09
N VAL A 79 -26.96 3.38 9.24
CA VAL A 79 -27.60 3.36 7.92
C VAL A 79 -28.69 2.30 7.86
N ALA A 80 -29.81 2.63 7.24
CA ALA A 80 -30.85 1.71 6.87
C ALA A 80 -30.73 1.34 5.37
N THR A 81 -30.72 0.05 5.06
CA THR A 81 -30.86 -0.45 3.68
C THR A 81 -32.30 -0.83 3.43
N HIS A 82 -32.81 -0.51 2.24
CA HIS A 82 -34.15 -0.89 1.80
C HIS A 82 -34.05 -1.78 0.56
N ALA A 83 -34.76 -2.91 0.59
CA ALA A 83 -34.80 -3.83 -0.53
C ALA A 83 -35.40 -3.14 -1.77
N PRO A 84 -34.70 -3.13 -2.93
CA PRO A 84 -35.23 -2.59 -4.17
C PRO A 84 -36.53 -3.30 -4.58
N LYS A 85 -37.48 -2.57 -5.19
CA LYS A 85 -38.83 -3.10 -5.52
C LYS A 85 -38.79 -4.36 -6.39
N GLU A 86 -37.76 -4.47 -7.23
CA GLU A 86 -37.60 -5.57 -8.17
C GLU A 86 -36.88 -6.79 -7.57
N SER A 87 -36.26 -6.62 -6.40
CA SER A 87 -35.46 -7.66 -5.74
C SER A 87 -36.31 -8.82 -5.21
N HIS A 88 -35.72 -10.01 -5.14
CA HIS A 88 -36.35 -11.18 -4.52
C HIS A 88 -36.74 -10.91 -3.07
N THR A 89 -35.91 -10.18 -2.33
CA THR A 89 -36.18 -9.80 -0.94
C THR A 89 -37.46 -8.98 -0.81
N PHE A 90 -37.67 -7.99 -1.68
CA PHE A 90 -38.89 -7.18 -1.67
C PHE A 90 -40.14 -8.01 -1.99
N LYS A 91 -40.07 -8.85 -3.03
CA LYS A 91 -41.18 -9.74 -3.45
C LYS A 91 -41.56 -10.73 -2.34
N ASN A 92 -40.60 -11.29 -1.63
CA ASN A 92 -40.86 -12.21 -0.51
C ASN A 92 -41.52 -11.49 0.68
N CYS A 93 -41.10 -10.26 0.98
CA CYS A 93 -41.70 -9.47 2.06
C CYS A 93 -43.15 -9.08 1.76
N THR A 94 -43.53 -8.82 0.49
CA THR A 94 -44.92 -8.54 0.13
C THR A 94 -45.87 -9.72 0.37
N HIS A 95 -45.33 -10.95 0.48
CA HIS A 95 -46.07 -12.15 0.85
C HIS A 95 -46.04 -12.44 2.37
N GLY A 96 -45.60 -11.49 3.20
CA GLY A 96 -45.62 -11.59 4.67
C GLY A 96 -44.43 -12.31 5.29
N LEU A 97 -43.41 -12.70 4.51
CA LEU A 97 -42.18 -13.31 5.00
C LEU A 97 -40.99 -12.34 4.82
N GLY A 98 -40.60 -11.65 5.89
CA GLY A 98 -39.34 -10.91 5.97
C GLY A 98 -39.47 -9.42 6.30
N LYS A 99 -38.33 -8.78 6.58
CA LYS A 99 -38.22 -7.31 6.72
C LYS A 99 -37.62 -6.74 5.45
N THR A 100 -38.23 -5.68 4.91
CA THR A 100 -37.71 -4.95 3.74
C THR A 100 -36.56 -4.02 4.09
N THR A 101 -36.34 -3.77 5.39
CA THR A 101 -35.38 -2.79 5.89
C THR A 101 -34.44 -3.43 6.89
N HIS A 102 -33.14 -3.23 6.71
CA HIS A 102 -32.09 -3.66 7.62
C HIS A 102 -31.25 -2.47 8.07
N LYS A 103 -30.88 -2.43 9.35
CA LYS A 103 -30.04 -1.36 9.90
C LYS A 103 -28.65 -1.89 10.19
N PHE A 104 -27.64 -1.09 9.87
CA PHE A 104 -26.24 -1.39 10.12
C PHE A 104 -25.58 -0.23 10.84
N LYS A 105 -24.72 -0.55 11.82
CA LYS A 105 -23.97 0.42 12.61
C LYS A 105 -22.48 0.38 12.25
N PHE A 106 -21.88 1.55 12.10
CA PHE A 106 -20.48 1.78 11.77
C PHE A 106 -19.85 2.77 12.74
N SER A 107 -18.52 2.81 12.81
CA SER A 107 -17.76 3.78 13.60
C SER A 107 -17.99 5.21 13.11
N ARG A 108 -18.18 5.38 11.79
CA ARG A 108 -18.69 6.60 11.16
C ARG A 108 -19.17 6.31 9.75
N ILE A 109 -20.19 7.05 9.31
CA ILE A 109 -20.74 7.00 7.95
C ILE A 109 -20.41 8.31 7.24
N PHE A 110 -19.89 8.18 6.03
CA PHE A 110 -19.56 9.26 5.12
C PHE A 110 -20.48 9.16 3.90
N ASP A 111 -21.21 10.23 3.66
CA ASP A 111 -22.16 10.32 2.55
C ASP A 111 -21.48 10.72 1.24
N SER A 112 -22.30 10.91 0.19
CA SER A 112 -21.83 11.23 -1.15
C SER A 112 -21.24 12.64 -1.28
N VAL A 113 -21.45 13.53 -0.31
CA VAL A 113 -20.90 14.90 -0.34
C VAL A 113 -19.55 15.00 0.37
N THR A 114 -19.19 13.99 1.16
CA THR A 114 -17.92 13.95 1.88
C THR A 114 -16.73 13.95 0.90
N THR A 115 -15.88 14.97 1.00
CA THR A 115 -14.67 15.11 0.17
C THR A 115 -13.58 14.11 0.57
N GLN A 116 -12.59 13.88 -0.30
CA GLN A 116 -11.42 13.06 0.05
C GLN A 116 -10.63 13.64 1.24
N LYS A 117 -10.56 14.98 1.33
CA LYS A 117 -9.84 15.67 2.38
C LYS A 117 -10.52 15.48 3.74
N ASP A 118 -11.83 15.67 3.80
CA ASP A 118 -12.58 15.47 5.05
C ASP A 118 -12.54 14.01 5.49
N PHE A 119 -12.72 13.08 4.54
CA PHE A 119 -12.58 11.65 4.81
C PHE A 119 -11.17 11.32 5.36
N PHE A 120 -10.11 11.86 4.75
CA PHE A 120 -8.74 11.65 5.21
C PHE A 120 -8.49 12.23 6.61
N ASN A 121 -8.95 13.46 6.87
CA ASN A 121 -8.74 14.13 8.15
C ASN A 121 -9.34 13.34 9.31
N GLU A 122 -10.54 12.79 9.12
CA GLU A 122 -11.26 12.11 10.17
C GLU A 122 -10.84 10.65 10.36
N THR A 123 -10.30 10.00 9.32
CA THR A 123 -9.96 8.56 9.36
C THR A 123 -8.47 8.28 9.48
N MET A 124 -7.61 9.09 8.86
CA MET A 124 -6.20 8.74 8.65
C MET A 124 -5.21 9.59 9.43
N LEU A 125 -5.51 10.85 9.77
CA LEU A 125 -4.55 11.71 10.49
C LEU A 125 -4.07 11.07 11.80
N GLY A 126 -5.00 10.50 12.59
CA GLY A 126 -4.66 9.76 13.80
C GLY A 126 -3.78 8.54 13.53
N LEU A 127 -4.09 7.78 12.46
CA LEU A 127 -3.30 6.59 12.08
C LEU A 127 -1.88 6.95 11.62
N VAL A 128 -1.72 8.06 10.89
CA VAL A 128 -0.37 8.53 10.49
C VAL A 128 0.44 8.92 11.73
N LYS A 129 -0.19 9.58 12.72
CA LYS A 129 0.46 9.86 14.01
C LYS A 129 0.84 8.57 14.75
N ASP A 130 -0.08 7.62 14.87
CA ASP A 130 0.17 6.33 15.55
C ASP A 130 1.33 5.57 14.87
N PHE A 131 1.38 5.60 13.54
CA PHE A 131 2.49 5.02 12.76
C PHE A 131 3.83 5.69 13.08
N ILE A 132 3.89 7.01 13.08
CA ILE A 132 5.12 7.75 13.41
C ILE A 132 5.52 7.54 14.88
N ASP A 133 4.56 7.29 15.77
CA ASP A 133 4.79 6.92 17.18
C ASP A 133 5.25 5.46 17.36
N GLY A 134 5.43 4.71 16.27
CA GLY A 134 5.97 3.35 16.25
C GLY A 134 4.92 2.25 16.43
N GLN A 135 3.66 2.54 16.11
CA GLN A 135 2.60 1.53 16.03
C GLN A 135 2.44 0.99 14.61
N ASN A 136 2.11 -0.29 14.48
CA ASN A 136 1.73 -0.86 13.19
C ASN A 136 0.29 -0.50 12.87
N CYS A 137 0.04 0.05 11.67
CA CYS A 137 -1.30 0.41 11.21
C CYS A 137 -1.66 -0.37 9.93
N LEU A 138 -2.90 -0.87 9.85
CA LEU A 138 -3.44 -1.53 8.67
C LEU A 138 -4.75 -0.87 8.25
N VAL A 139 -4.82 -0.46 6.98
CA VAL A 139 -6.04 0.11 6.37
C VAL A 139 -6.34 -0.66 5.10
N PHE A 140 -7.60 -1.07 4.94
CA PHE A 140 -8.08 -1.73 3.73
C PHE A 140 -9.47 -1.21 3.37
N THR A 141 -9.77 -1.18 2.08
CA THR A 141 -11.11 -0.86 1.57
C THR A 141 -11.81 -2.12 1.10
N TYR A 142 -13.07 -2.29 1.50
CA TYR A 142 -13.92 -3.40 1.09
C TYR A 142 -15.19 -2.89 0.39
N GLY A 143 -15.68 -3.62 -0.61
CA GLY A 143 -16.88 -3.24 -1.35
C GLY A 143 -16.95 -3.86 -2.75
N VAL A 144 -18.13 -3.79 -3.36
CA VAL A 144 -18.40 -4.30 -4.71
C VAL A 144 -17.64 -3.53 -5.80
N THR A 145 -17.51 -4.09 -7.00
CA THR A 145 -17.00 -3.34 -8.16
C THR A 145 -17.82 -2.07 -8.35
N SER A 146 -17.16 -0.98 -8.76
CA SER A 146 -17.76 0.36 -8.85
C SER A 146 -18.14 1.02 -7.49
N SER A 147 -17.81 0.44 -6.33
CA SER A 147 -18.13 1.09 -5.03
C SER A 147 -17.18 2.22 -4.60
N GLY A 148 -16.23 2.63 -5.46
CA GLY A 148 -15.28 3.70 -5.12
C GLY A 148 -14.07 3.29 -4.26
N LYS A 149 -13.71 2.00 -4.18
CA LYS A 149 -12.52 1.51 -3.44
C LYS A 149 -11.23 2.19 -3.89
N THR A 150 -10.92 2.10 -5.20
CA THR A 150 -9.72 2.72 -5.79
C THR A 150 -9.74 4.23 -5.65
N TYR A 151 -10.91 4.86 -5.80
CA TYR A 151 -11.07 6.29 -5.56
C TYR A 151 -10.74 6.64 -4.09
N THR A 152 -11.16 5.83 -3.11
CA THR A 152 -10.83 6.08 -1.70
C THR A 152 -9.33 5.92 -1.40
N ILE A 153 -8.71 4.82 -1.85
CA ILE A 153 -7.27 4.58 -1.60
C ILE A 153 -6.39 5.58 -2.34
N GLN A 154 -6.58 5.71 -3.64
CA GLN A 154 -5.68 6.44 -4.52
C GLN A 154 -6.21 7.82 -4.90
N GLY A 155 -7.50 7.92 -5.20
CA GLY A 155 -8.14 9.14 -5.70
C GLY A 155 -7.72 9.49 -7.12
N LYS A 156 -7.93 10.76 -7.46
CA LYS A 156 -7.47 11.38 -8.72
C LYS A 156 -6.30 12.31 -8.40
N PRO A 157 -5.44 12.66 -9.38
CA PRO A 157 -4.33 13.60 -9.15
C PRO A 157 -4.78 14.93 -8.52
N LYS A 158 -5.89 15.48 -9.00
CA LYS A 158 -6.51 16.72 -8.48
C LYS A 158 -7.31 16.54 -7.19
N ASP A 159 -7.58 15.30 -6.80
CA ASP A 159 -8.37 14.94 -5.64
C ASP A 159 -7.87 13.63 -5.03
N ALA A 160 -6.68 13.74 -4.43
CA ALA A 160 -5.91 12.61 -3.94
C ALA A 160 -6.68 11.80 -2.89
N GLY A 161 -6.51 10.49 -2.91
CA GLY A 161 -7.08 9.58 -1.92
C GLY A 161 -6.25 9.50 -0.65
N ILE A 162 -6.60 8.55 0.20
CA ILE A 162 -5.98 8.45 1.52
C ILE A 162 -4.49 8.10 1.48
N LEU A 163 -4.03 7.32 0.48
CA LEU A 163 -2.64 6.88 0.41
C LEU A 163 -1.68 8.02 0.02
N PRO A 164 -1.89 8.77 -1.08
CA PRO A 164 -1.03 9.92 -1.38
C PRO A 164 -1.03 10.99 -0.29
N ARG A 165 -2.20 11.28 0.30
CA ARG A 165 -2.33 12.23 1.43
C ARG A 165 -1.55 11.76 2.66
N ALA A 166 -1.59 10.46 2.98
CA ALA A 166 -0.83 9.89 4.09
C ALA A 166 0.69 10.02 3.88
N LEU A 167 1.17 9.84 2.64
CA LEU A 167 2.58 10.04 2.30
C LEU A 167 3.01 11.50 2.49
N ASP A 168 2.20 12.45 2.03
CA ASP A 168 2.46 13.89 2.23
C ASP A 168 2.54 14.23 3.72
N VAL A 169 1.53 13.86 4.51
CA VAL A 169 1.50 14.12 5.95
C VAL A 169 2.68 13.45 6.66
N LEU A 170 3.04 12.21 6.30
CA LEU A 170 4.20 11.51 6.86
C LEU A 170 5.48 12.33 6.68
N PHE A 171 5.78 12.71 5.43
CA PHE A 171 7.02 13.43 5.11
C PHE A 171 7.03 14.86 5.65
N ASN A 172 5.88 15.54 5.68
CA ASN A 172 5.75 16.85 6.33
C ASN A 172 6.06 16.74 7.83
N SER A 173 5.58 15.68 8.49
CA SER A 173 5.73 15.48 9.94
C SER A 173 7.16 15.12 10.35
N ILE A 174 7.87 14.32 9.54
CA ILE A 174 9.26 13.91 9.83
C ILE A 174 10.31 14.85 9.23
N ASN A 175 9.90 16.00 8.68
CA ASN A 175 10.82 16.95 8.06
C ASN A 175 11.90 17.40 9.06
N GLY A 176 13.17 17.39 8.65
CA GLY A 176 14.33 17.65 9.53
C GLY A 176 14.68 16.52 10.51
N LYS A 177 13.88 15.46 10.59
CA LYS A 177 14.12 14.27 11.43
C LYS A 177 14.53 13.03 10.63
N GLN A 178 14.78 13.16 9.33
CA GLN A 178 15.25 12.03 8.53
C GLN A 178 16.69 11.62 8.88
N TRP A 179 16.98 10.33 8.78
CA TRP A 179 18.31 9.74 8.99
C TRP A 179 19.24 10.12 7.82
N PRO A 180 20.36 10.80 8.05
CA PRO A 180 21.15 11.40 6.97
C PRO A 180 21.98 10.38 6.17
N ASN A 181 22.40 9.28 6.80
CA ASN A 181 23.39 8.37 6.20
C ASN A 181 22.78 7.35 5.24
N ASN A 182 21.44 7.26 5.16
CA ASN A 182 20.70 6.35 4.25
C ASN A 182 21.20 4.89 4.26
N ASN A 183 21.84 4.46 5.35
CA ASN A 183 22.50 3.17 5.50
C ASN A 183 21.76 2.26 6.48
N LEU A 184 20.48 2.54 6.76
CA LEU A 184 19.61 1.70 7.56
C LEU A 184 18.57 1.08 6.65
N LYS A 185 18.44 -0.24 6.68
CA LYS A 185 17.46 -0.99 5.88
C LYS A 185 16.63 -1.90 6.78
N PRO A 186 15.29 -1.95 6.58
CA PRO A 186 14.45 -2.95 7.23
C PRO A 186 14.91 -4.37 6.91
N LYS A 187 14.63 -5.28 7.83
CA LYS A 187 14.98 -6.69 7.69
C LYS A 187 13.88 -7.53 8.30
N MET A 188 13.36 -8.47 7.51
CA MET A 188 12.27 -9.36 7.92
C MET A 188 11.03 -8.53 8.37
N PHE A 189 10.43 -8.83 9.53
CA PHE A 189 9.19 -8.16 9.97
C PHE A 189 9.43 -6.82 10.70
N MET A 190 10.42 -6.74 11.60
CA MET A 190 10.66 -5.52 12.42
C MET A 190 12.15 -5.25 12.73
N ASP A 191 13.07 -6.01 12.13
CA ASP A 191 14.50 -5.82 12.39
C ASP A 191 15.07 -4.73 11.47
N VAL A 192 16.21 -4.16 11.83
CA VAL A 192 16.91 -3.15 11.04
C VAL A 192 18.37 -3.55 10.95
N THR A 193 18.92 -3.49 9.73
CA THR A 193 20.33 -3.73 9.48
C THR A 193 21.01 -2.46 9.00
N ARG A 194 22.24 -2.24 9.48
CA ARG A 194 23.12 -1.22 8.91
C ARG A 194 23.74 -1.79 7.64
N LEU A 195 23.76 -0.99 6.58
CA LEU A 195 24.36 -1.32 5.30
C LEU A 195 25.82 -0.88 5.27
N SER A 196 26.67 -1.68 4.63
CA SER A 196 27.99 -1.21 4.21
C SER A 196 27.85 -0.13 3.14
N ALA A 197 28.91 0.65 2.89
CA ALA A 197 28.92 1.65 1.83
C ALA A 197 28.61 1.04 0.44
N GLU A 198 29.11 -0.17 0.18
CA GLU A 198 28.84 -0.90 -1.05
C GLU A 198 27.36 -1.32 -1.16
N GLN A 199 26.78 -1.86 -0.09
CA GLN A 199 25.38 -2.23 -0.05
C GLN A 199 24.46 -1.02 -0.22
N ALA A 200 24.76 0.10 0.47
CA ALA A 200 24.01 1.34 0.33
C ALA A 200 24.06 1.86 -1.12
N ALA A 201 25.22 1.80 -1.78
CA ALA A 201 25.34 2.17 -3.19
C ALA A 201 24.53 1.25 -4.12
N GLN A 202 24.44 -0.05 -3.81
CA GLN A 202 23.58 -0.98 -4.55
C GLN A 202 22.09 -0.63 -4.39
N GLU A 203 21.63 -0.29 -3.19
CA GLU A 203 20.24 0.12 -2.94
C GLU A 203 19.88 1.40 -3.70
N VAL A 204 20.80 2.37 -3.79
CA VAL A 204 20.61 3.58 -4.62
C VAL A 204 20.45 3.21 -6.10
N LYS A 205 21.29 2.32 -6.63
CA LYS A 205 21.16 1.85 -8.03
C LYS A 205 19.84 1.12 -8.27
N ILE A 206 19.36 0.33 -7.31
CA ILE A 206 18.07 -0.36 -7.37
C ILE A 206 16.93 0.67 -7.43
N LYS A 207 16.94 1.66 -6.53
CA LYS A 207 15.97 2.76 -6.50
C LYS A 207 15.92 3.50 -7.83
N GLU A 208 17.07 3.93 -8.37
CA GLU A 208 17.15 4.63 -9.65
C GLU A 208 16.59 3.79 -10.79
N ARG A 209 16.91 2.49 -10.84
CA ARG A 209 16.38 1.58 -11.85
C ARG A 209 14.86 1.45 -11.74
N THR A 210 14.33 1.31 -10.53
CA THR A 210 12.88 1.20 -10.31
C THR A 210 12.17 2.50 -10.69
N LEU A 211 12.67 3.67 -10.29
CA LEU A 211 12.05 4.96 -10.63
C LEU A 211 12.09 5.27 -12.14
N LYS A 212 13.14 4.82 -12.86
CA LYS A 212 13.20 4.91 -14.33
C LYS A 212 12.10 4.10 -15.04
N MET A 213 11.44 3.16 -14.36
CA MET A 213 10.29 2.44 -14.94
C MET A 213 9.05 3.33 -15.14
N VAL A 214 8.97 4.46 -14.41
CA VAL A 214 7.94 5.48 -14.64
C VAL A 214 8.13 6.13 -16.00
N THR A 215 9.38 6.41 -16.39
CA THR A 215 9.72 7.38 -17.44
C THR A 215 9.94 6.74 -18.81
N PHE A 216 10.24 5.43 -18.88
CA PHE A 216 10.56 4.76 -20.14
C PHE A 216 9.60 3.61 -20.45
N ASP A 217 8.94 3.69 -21.60
CA ASP A 217 8.67 2.50 -22.41
C ASP A 217 9.71 2.43 -23.54
N GLU A 218 10.54 1.36 -23.50
CA GLU A 218 11.43 0.79 -24.55
C GLU A 218 12.84 1.41 -24.80
N PRO A 219 13.87 0.65 -25.29
CA PRO A 219 13.98 -0.78 -25.61
C PRO A 219 15.12 -1.53 -24.87
N ASP A 220 15.10 -2.86 -24.99
CA ASP A 220 16.21 -3.82 -24.78
C ASP A 220 17.19 -3.64 -23.59
N VAL A 221 16.96 -4.42 -22.52
CA VAL A 221 17.91 -4.63 -21.40
C VAL A 221 19.27 -5.15 -21.87
N MET A 222 19.36 -5.65 -23.11
CA MET A 222 20.59 -6.10 -23.74
C MET A 222 21.52 -4.96 -24.18
N SER A 223 21.06 -3.70 -24.21
CA SER A 223 21.89 -2.52 -24.54
C SER A 223 22.49 -1.81 -23.32
N LEU A 224 22.03 -2.12 -22.10
CA LEU A 224 22.54 -1.55 -20.84
C LEU A 224 23.68 -2.38 -20.23
N LEU A 225 24.00 -3.53 -20.82
CA LEU A 225 25.23 -4.28 -20.57
C LEU A 225 26.18 -4.00 -21.73
N GLY A 226 26.94 -2.91 -21.63
CA GLY A 226 28.18 -2.82 -22.39
C GLY A 226 29.13 -3.89 -21.87
N ASP A 227 29.60 -4.74 -22.78
CA ASP A 227 30.75 -5.69 -22.81
C ASP A 227 31.38 -6.33 -21.55
N ASP A 228 30.98 -6.02 -20.31
CA ASP A 228 31.53 -6.60 -19.09
C ASP A 228 30.64 -7.75 -18.57
N ALA A 229 30.49 -8.78 -19.41
CA ALA A 229 29.93 -10.06 -19.03
C ALA A 229 31.03 -10.96 -18.43
N SER A 230 31.39 -10.71 -17.18
CA SER A 230 32.15 -11.67 -16.37
C SER A 230 31.67 -11.70 -14.92
N ASP A 231 30.38 -11.99 -14.71
CA ASP A 231 29.96 -12.62 -13.46
C ASP A 231 28.60 -13.32 -13.61
N LEU A 232 28.63 -14.51 -14.21
CA LEU A 232 27.53 -15.45 -14.26
C LEU A 232 27.78 -16.56 -13.23
N SER A 233 27.28 -16.38 -12.00
CA SER A 233 27.26 -17.46 -11.02
C SER A 233 26.04 -17.52 -10.10
N ILE A 234 24.94 -16.82 -10.39
CA ILE A 234 23.69 -16.96 -9.59
C ILE A 234 22.43 -17.00 -10.46
N ILE A 235 22.36 -17.93 -11.42
CA ILE A 235 21.07 -18.40 -11.94
C ILE A 235 21.16 -19.91 -12.16
N ASN A 236 21.01 -20.68 -11.08
CA ASN A 236 20.60 -22.08 -11.17
C ASN A 236 19.41 -22.26 -10.24
N ASN A 237 18.21 -22.21 -10.84
CA ASN A 237 17.07 -23.07 -10.55
C ASN A 237 15.86 -22.57 -11.35
N THR A 238 15.71 -23.02 -12.59
CA THR A 238 14.41 -22.96 -13.27
C THR A 238 14.26 -24.17 -14.18
N THR A 239 13.27 -25.00 -13.87
CA THR A 239 12.85 -26.15 -14.65
C THR A 239 12.35 -25.71 -16.01
N THR A 240 12.98 -26.22 -17.07
CA THR A 240 12.57 -26.05 -18.46
C THR A 240 11.46 -27.03 -18.82
N CYS A 241 10.40 -26.56 -19.47
CA CYS A 241 9.56 -27.38 -20.33
C CYS A 241 9.54 -26.75 -21.72
N SER A 242 10.09 -27.47 -22.68
CA SER A 242 10.03 -27.21 -24.11
C SER A 242 8.66 -27.56 -24.66
N GLU A 243 8.12 -26.73 -25.56
CA GLU A 243 7.61 -27.19 -26.86
C GLU A 243 7.29 -26.03 -27.80
N SER A 244 7.49 -26.31 -29.07
CA SER A 244 7.56 -25.43 -30.24
C SER A 244 6.19 -25.04 -30.80
N SER A 245 6.05 -23.79 -31.25
CA SER A 245 5.33 -23.46 -32.48
C SER A 245 5.61 -22.02 -32.93
N ASN A 246 6.13 -21.90 -34.14
CA ASN A 246 6.27 -20.64 -34.89
C ASN A 246 4.87 -20.14 -35.29
N ALA A 247 4.53 -18.91 -34.89
CA ALA A 247 3.51 -18.11 -35.54
C ALA A 247 3.93 -16.64 -35.50
N SER A 248 3.98 -16.02 -36.67
CA SER A 248 4.41 -14.65 -36.92
C SER A 248 3.57 -13.63 -36.15
N TYR A 249 4.25 -12.67 -35.54
CA TYR A 249 3.68 -11.56 -34.78
C TYR A 249 3.08 -10.48 -35.70
N GLY A 250 1.84 -10.08 -35.43
CA GLY A 250 1.42 -8.68 -35.58
C GLY A 250 1.82 -7.88 -34.32
N PRO A 251 2.00 -6.55 -34.40
CA PRO A 251 2.54 -5.78 -33.30
C PRO A 251 1.55 -5.77 -32.13
N ALA A 252 2.00 -6.24 -30.97
CA ALA A 252 1.29 -6.06 -29.71
C ALA A 252 1.15 -4.56 -29.40
N GLY A 253 -0.03 -4.16 -28.92
CA GLY A 253 -0.42 -2.76 -28.74
C GLY A 253 0.64 -1.92 -28.04
N ARG A 254 1.05 -0.84 -28.72
CA ARG A 254 1.80 0.26 -28.11
C ARG A 254 0.92 0.87 -27.02
N VAL A 255 1.43 0.93 -25.79
CA VAL A 255 0.92 1.93 -24.84
C VAL A 255 1.25 3.30 -25.44
N SER A 256 0.23 4.13 -25.61
CA SER A 256 0.33 5.42 -26.31
C SER A 256 1.29 6.35 -25.57
N LYS A 257 2.02 7.19 -26.31
CA LYS A 257 2.80 8.32 -25.76
C LYS A 257 1.97 9.18 -24.79
N ASP A 258 0.67 9.27 -25.05
CA ASP A 258 -0.33 9.95 -24.22
C ASP A 258 -0.35 9.47 -22.75
N SER A 259 -0.09 8.18 -22.48
CA SER A 259 -0.11 7.66 -21.10
C SER A 259 1.12 8.06 -20.27
N LEU A 260 2.23 8.43 -20.91
CA LEU A 260 3.43 8.91 -20.23
C LEU A 260 3.33 10.40 -19.90
N ASP A 261 2.83 11.20 -20.85
CA ASP A 261 2.56 12.62 -20.63
C ASP A 261 1.49 12.82 -19.53
N GLU A 262 0.50 11.92 -19.45
CA GLU A 262 -0.50 11.90 -18.38
C GLU A 262 0.12 11.64 -17.00
N VAL A 263 1.06 10.69 -16.87
CA VAL A 263 1.69 10.36 -15.59
C VAL A 263 2.57 11.48 -15.03
N PHE A 264 3.38 12.12 -15.88
CA PHE A 264 4.21 13.26 -15.46
C PHE A 264 3.35 14.49 -15.13
N SER A 265 2.35 14.76 -15.96
CA SER A 265 1.34 15.79 -15.70
C SER A 265 0.62 15.55 -14.38
N ASP A 266 0.29 14.29 -14.07
CA ASP A 266 -0.41 13.92 -12.83
C ASP A 266 0.44 14.18 -11.58
N LEU A 267 1.75 13.95 -11.63
CA LEU A 267 2.65 14.24 -10.50
C LEU A 267 2.81 15.74 -10.29
N GLU A 268 3.06 16.51 -11.36
CA GLU A 268 3.23 17.97 -11.27
C GLU A 268 1.94 18.65 -10.79
N ASN A 269 0.80 18.19 -11.29
CA ASN A 269 -0.51 18.76 -10.98
C ASN A 269 -1.18 18.11 -9.76
N ARG A 270 -0.51 17.21 -9.03
CA ARG A 270 -1.12 16.59 -7.85
C ARG A 270 -1.33 17.63 -6.77
N VAL A 271 -2.50 17.59 -6.14
CA VAL A 271 -2.76 18.37 -4.93
C VAL A 271 -2.02 17.70 -3.77
N ARG A 272 -1.06 18.42 -3.20
CA ARG A 272 -0.28 17.98 -2.04
C ARG A 272 -1.00 18.33 -0.75
N GLU A 273 -0.90 17.48 0.26
CA GLU A 273 -1.35 17.87 1.61
C GLU A 273 -0.32 18.72 2.33
N GLU A 274 -0.81 19.75 2.99
CA GLU A 274 -0.01 20.67 3.82
C GLU A 274 -0.04 20.26 5.30
N ALA A 275 -0.96 19.38 5.68
CA ALA A 275 -1.08 18.93 7.06
C ALA A 275 0.18 18.19 7.52
N ALA A 276 0.47 18.33 8.80
CA ALA A 276 1.50 17.59 9.53
C ALA A 276 0.94 17.22 10.90
N VAL A 277 1.41 16.12 11.47
CA VAL A 277 1.10 15.72 12.85
C VAL A 277 2.26 16.10 13.75
N ASN A 278 1.95 16.50 14.99
CA ASN A 278 2.98 16.88 15.95
C ASN A 278 3.79 15.65 16.40
N VAL A 279 5.11 15.73 16.22
CA VAL A 279 6.10 14.69 16.58
C VAL A 279 7.18 15.23 17.53
N GLU A 280 7.00 16.40 18.13
CA GLU A 280 8.00 17.08 18.98
C GLU A 280 8.39 16.28 20.22
N ASP A 281 7.43 15.56 20.81
CA ASP A 281 7.61 14.73 22.01
C ASP A 281 8.52 13.50 21.80
N GLN A 282 8.98 13.26 20.57
CA GLN A 282 9.81 12.11 20.19
C GLN A 282 11.32 12.35 20.36
N GLY A 283 11.75 13.53 20.81
CA GLY A 283 13.17 13.80 21.12
C GLY A 283 14.10 13.65 19.92
N LEU A 284 15.21 12.92 20.08
CA LEU A 284 16.26 12.73 19.07
C LEU A 284 15.96 11.63 18.03
N MET A 285 14.73 11.11 17.97
CA MET A 285 14.38 10.06 17.01
C MET A 285 14.59 10.51 15.57
N LYS A 286 15.20 9.62 14.77
CA LYS A 286 15.46 9.81 13.34
C LYS A 286 14.74 8.75 12.52
N PHE A 287 14.34 9.10 11.31
CA PHE A 287 13.49 8.27 10.45
C PHE A 287 14.19 7.89 9.14
N SER A 288 14.07 6.63 8.74
CA SER A 288 14.37 6.17 7.38
C SER A 288 13.13 5.46 6.85
N VAL A 289 12.64 5.89 5.68
CA VAL A 289 11.35 5.43 5.13
C VAL A 289 11.62 4.50 3.95
N TRP A 290 11.04 3.31 4.01
CA TRP A 290 11.16 2.29 2.98
C TRP A 290 9.77 1.87 2.50
N VAL A 291 9.61 1.72 1.19
CA VAL A 291 8.34 1.37 0.56
C VAL A 291 8.48 0.06 -0.19
N SER A 292 7.53 -0.83 0.04
CA SER A 292 7.34 -2.07 -0.72
C SER A 292 5.94 -2.06 -1.32
N PHE A 293 5.76 -2.65 -2.50
CA PHE A 293 4.44 -2.73 -3.14
C PHE A 293 4.22 -4.11 -3.75
N ALA A 294 3.20 -4.82 -3.26
CA ALA A 294 2.87 -6.17 -3.69
C ALA A 294 1.41 -6.28 -4.18
N GLU A 295 1.19 -7.24 -5.06
CA GLU A 295 -0.13 -7.68 -5.52
C GLU A 295 -0.37 -9.12 -5.05
N ILE A 296 -1.57 -9.39 -4.54
CA ILE A 296 -2.06 -10.76 -4.32
C ILE A 296 -3.09 -11.04 -5.42
N TYR A 297 -2.76 -11.97 -6.31
CA TYR A 297 -3.63 -12.36 -7.42
C TYR A 297 -3.66 -13.89 -7.54
N ASN A 298 -4.86 -14.47 -7.56
CA ASN A 298 -5.07 -15.92 -7.61
C ASN A 298 -4.24 -16.67 -6.54
N GLU A 299 -4.31 -16.20 -5.29
CA GLU A 299 -3.57 -16.73 -4.13
C GLU A 299 -2.03 -16.71 -4.29
N GLN A 300 -1.50 -15.93 -5.23
CA GLN A 300 -0.07 -15.75 -5.46
C GLN A 300 0.35 -14.31 -5.22
N ILE A 301 1.53 -14.13 -4.61
CA ILE A 301 2.09 -12.82 -4.28
C ILE A 301 3.10 -12.43 -5.35
N PHE A 302 2.98 -11.21 -5.87
CA PHE A 302 3.89 -10.66 -6.86
C PHE A 302 4.39 -9.29 -6.43
N ASP A 303 5.67 -9.02 -6.68
CA ASP A 303 6.25 -7.69 -6.52
C ASP A 303 5.75 -6.76 -7.64
N LEU A 304 5.26 -5.57 -7.27
CA LEU A 304 4.84 -4.53 -8.22
C LEU A 304 5.97 -3.53 -8.53
N LEU A 305 7.10 -3.59 -7.83
CA LEU A 305 8.31 -2.81 -8.08
C LEU A 305 9.39 -3.63 -8.84
N GLU A 306 9.03 -4.84 -9.28
CA GLU A 306 9.81 -5.62 -10.24
C GLU A 306 9.37 -5.37 -11.68
N PRO A 307 10.30 -5.32 -12.65
CA PRO A 307 9.95 -5.25 -14.06
C PRO A 307 9.10 -6.46 -14.48
N ILE A 308 7.98 -6.20 -15.15
CA ILE A 308 7.17 -7.26 -15.72
C ILE A 308 7.94 -7.90 -16.89
N PRO A 309 8.11 -9.24 -16.90
CA PRO A 309 8.76 -9.91 -18.02
C PRO A 309 8.10 -9.58 -19.36
N LYS A 310 8.92 -9.20 -20.35
CA LYS A 310 8.47 -8.91 -21.72
C LYS A 310 8.24 -10.18 -22.54
N LYS A 311 9.07 -11.21 -22.31
CA LYS A 311 8.98 -12.49 -23.01
C LYS A 311 7.81 -13.32 -22.47
N LYS A 312 6.96 -13.82 -23.36
CA LYS A 312 5.79 -14.66 -23.01
C LYS A 312 6.16 -15.95 -22.26
N THR A 313 7.38 -16.44 -22.46
CA THR A 313 7.90 -17.65 -21.80
C THR A 313 8.31 -17.42 -20.35
N THR A 314 8.55 -16.17 -19.95
CA THR A 314 9.02 -15.82 -18.61
C THR A 314 7.84 -15.40 -17.74
N ARG A 315 7.59 -16.16 -16.68
CA ARG A 315 6.55 -15.85 -15.69
C ARG A 315 7.05 -14.85 -14.66
N ARG A 316 6.14 -14.07 -14.08
CA ARG A 316 6.46 -13.22 -12.92
C ARG A 316 6.90 -14.13 -11.75
N PRO A 317 7.99 -13.78 -11.03
CA PRO A 317 8.38 -14.52 -9.84
C PRO A 317 7.25 -14.49 -8.80
N VAL A 318 6.90 -15.66 -8.25
CA VAL A 318 5.93 -15.78 -7.17
C VAL A 318 6.68 -15.68 -5.84
N LEU A 319 6.32 -14.68 -5.03
CA LEU A 319 6.85 -14.50 -3.69
C LEU A 319 6.13 -15.41 -2.70
N ARG A 320 6.79 -15.68 -1.56
CA ARG A 320 6.27 -16.57 -0.51
C ARG A 320 6.25 -15.85 0.82
N LEU A 321 5.27 -16.21 1.65
CA LEU A 321 5.30 -15.86 3.07
C LEU A 321 6.38 -16.68 3.77
N SER A 322 7.03 -16.06 4.75
CA SER A 322 8.01 -16.66 5.64
C SER A 322 7.84 -16.07 7.03
N ASP A 323 8.30 -16.79 8.04
CA ASP A 323 8.32 -16.27 9.41
C ASP A 323 9.70 -15.74 9.78
N ASP A 324 9.74 -14.66 10.55
CA ASP A 324 10.96 -14.17 11.18
C ASP A 324 11.36 -15.04 12.40
N ARG A 325 12.44 -14.67 13.08
CA ARG A 325 12.92 -15.40 14.27
C ARG A 325 11.91 -15.42 15.42
N ASN A 326 10.97 -14.48 15.42
CA ASN A 326 9.94 -14.30 16.44
C ASN A 326 8.59 -14.90 16.01
N GLY A 327 8.50 -15.57 14.86
CA GLY A 327 7.26 -16.13 14.31
C GLY A 327 6.33 -15.12 13.65
N SER A 328 6.82 -13.90 13.35
CA SER A 328 6.03 -12.88 12.68
C SER A 328 6.13 -13.05 11.15
N PRO A 329 4.99 -13.07 10.44
CA PRO A 329 4.99 -13.34 9.01
C PRO A 329 5.46 -12.12 8.21
N TYR A 330 6.25 -12.35 7.16
CA TYR A 330 6.67 -11.35 6.18
C TYR A 330 6.73 -11.95 4.77
N ILE A 331 6.73 -11.08 3.74
CA ILE A 331 6.85 -11.52 2.34
C ILE A 331 8.34 -11.63 1.99
N ARG A 332 8.83 -12.86 1.81
CA ARG A 332 10.23 -13.10 1.49
C ARG A 332 10.53 -12.72 0.04
N GLY A 333 11.54 -11.88 -0.15
CA GLY A 333 11.99 -11.42 -1.45
C GLY A 333 11.20 -10.25 -2.02
N LEU A 334 10.30 -9.65 -1.24
CA LEU A 334 9.65 -8.40 -1.61
C LEU A 334 10.67 -7.26 -1.58
N LYS A 335 10.71 -6.47 -2.65
CA LYS A 335 11.62 -5.34 -2.76
C LYS A 335 11.15 -4.19 -1.87
N GLU A 336 12.11 -3.62 -1.16
CA GLU A 336 11.95 -2.43 -0.33
C GLU A 336 12.83 -1.33 -0.92
N ILE A 337 12.25 -0.16 -1.19
CA ILE A 337 12.94 0.98 -1.77
C ILE A 337 12.96 2.12 -0.77
N HIS A 338 14.15 2.65 -0.48
CA HIS A 338 14.32 3.83 0.36
C HIS A 338 13.79 5.10 -0.34
N VAL A 339 12.97 5.87 0.35
CA VAL A 339 12.37 7.11 -0.14
C VAL A 339 12.64 8.26 0.83
N THR A 340 12.96 9.43 0.29
CA THR A 340 13.30 10.64 1.07
C THR A 340 12.26 11.74 0.97
N SER A 341 11.25 11.57 0.11
CA SER A 341 10.15 12.51 -0.07
C SER A 341 8.84 11.81 -0.46
N ALA A 342 7.73 12.50 -0.24
CA ALA A 342 6.41 12.04 -0.67
C ALA A 342 6.32 11.89 -2.20
N ASP A 343 7.00 12.75 -2.97
CA ASP A 343 7.03 12.67 -4.43
C ASP A 343 7.75 11.39 -4.92
N GLU A 344 8.86 11.00 -4.28
CA GLU A 344 9.52 9.73 -4.60
C GLU A 344 8.64 8.52 -4.26
N ALA A 345 7.98 8.53 -3.10
CA ALA A 345 7.05 7.47 -2.72
C ALA A 345 5.85 7.40 -3.68
N TYR A 346 5.32 8.55 -4.11
CA TYR A 346 4.26 8.63 -5.10
C TYR A 346 4.72 8.10 -6.47
N ASN A 347 5.96 8.38 -6.89
CA ASN A 347 6.51 7.80 -8.12
C ASN A 347 6.56 6.27 -8.07
N LEU A 348 6.94 5.67 -6.94
CA LEU A 348 6.89 4.22 -6.77
C LEU A 348 5.46 3.66 -6.82
N LEU A 349 4.50 4.38 -6.25
CA LEU A 349 3.07 4.04 -6.36
C LEU A 349 2.64 4.02 -7.83
N THR A 350 3.07 4.99 -8.63
CA THR A 350 2.82 5.04 -10.08
C THR A 350 3.48 3.87 -10.83
N VAL A 351 4.73 3.49 -10.50
CA VAL A 351 5.38 2.28 -11.07
C VAL A 351 4.53 1.06 -10.83
N GLY A 352 4.12 0.84 -9.58
CA GLY A 352 3.34 -0.34 -9.20
C GLY A 352 1.99 -0.39 -9.89
N GLN A 353 1.34 0.76 -10.08
CA GLN A 353 0.06 0.84 -10.82
C GLN A 353 0.22 0.56 -12.31
N LYS A 354 1.27 1.08 -12.95
CA LYS A 354 1.59 0.75 -14.35
C LYS A 354 1.78 -0.75 -14.50
N ASN A 355 2.49 -1.37 -13.57
CA ASN A 355 2.69 -2.81 -13.54
C ASN A 355 1.37 -3.57 -13.33
N LEU A 356 0.54 -3.15 -12.38
CA LEU A 356 -0.77 -3.74 -12.13
C LEU A 356 -1.66 -3.70 -13.38
N ARG A 357 -1.78 -2.54 -14.05
CA ARG A 357 -2.56 -2.39 -15.29
C ARG A 357 -2.03 -3.28 -16.42
N THR A 358 -0.70 -3.34 -16.58
CA THR A 358 -0.05 -4.17 -17.59
C THR A 358 -0.26 -5.67 -17.34
N ALA A 359 -0.29 -6.09 -16.07
CA ALA A 359 -0.58 -7.47 -15.72
C ALA A 359 -2.03 -7.84 -16.08
N VAL A 360 -3.00 -6.97 -15.76
CA VAL A 360 -4.42 -7.17 -16.10
C VAL A 360 -4.63 -7.27 -17.61
N THR A 361 -4.02 -6.38 -18.41
CA THR A 361 -4.17 -6.44 -19.88
C THR A 361 -3.55 -7.69 -20.48
N LYS A 362 -2.38 -8.13 -20.02
CA LYS A 362 -1.74 -9.39 -20.45
C LYS A 362 -2.58 -10.61 -20.08
N LEU A 363 -3.20 -10.63 -18.89
CA LEU A 363 -4.07 -11.70 -18.45
C LEU A 363 -5.38 -11.74 -19.26
N ASN A 364 -6.00 -10.59 -19.50
CA ASN A 364 -7.20 -10.49 -20.33
C ASN A 364 -6.95 -10.96 -21.78
N HIS A 365 -5.76 -10.69 -22.32
CA HIS A 365 -5.32 -11.25 -23.61
C HIS A 365 -5.00 -12.75 -23.57
N GLN A 366 -4.72 -13.33 -22.40
CA GLN A 366 -4.57 -14.78 -22.22
C GLN A 366 -5.91 -15.48 -21.95
N SER A 367 -6.91 -14.77 -21.41
CA SER A 367 -8.25 -15.30 -21.09
C SER A 367 -9.27 -15.18 -22.22
N SER A 368 -8.94 -14.50 -23.33
CA SER A 368 -9.78 -14.43 -24.53
C SER A 368 -9.54 -15.62 -25.48
N ARG A 369 -9.59 -16.84 -24.94
CA ARG A 369 -9.68 -18.08 -25.73
C ARG A 369 -11.06 -18.68 -25.63
#